data_AF-A0AA86J7Y5-F1
#
_entry.id   AF-A0AA86J7Y5-F1
#
_cell.length_a   1.000
_cell.length_b   1.000
_cell.length_c   1.000
_cell.angle_alpha   90.00
_cell.angle_beta   90.00
_cell.angle_gamma   90.00
#
_symmetry.space_group_name_H-M   'P 1'
#
loop_
_entity.id
_entity.type
_entity.pdbx_description
1 polymer ?
#
loop_
_entity_poly.entity_id
_entity_poly.type
_entity_poly.pdbx_seq_one_letter_code
_entity_poly.pdbx_strand_id
1 'polypeptide(L)'
;MIYLAELLVSEWWLGRNREGWQNMAKPDKLGHQEALHTAYIMTCMWSDFIENHEAVSSNPELKTQAERISEALNDFYQAVARVTVEKFARNVEEP
;
A
#
# COMPACT_ATOMS: atom_id res chain seq x y z
N MET A 1 11.90 43.76 -18.17
CA MET A 1 10.53 43.73 -17.60
C MET A 1 9.73 42.45 -17.90
N ILE A 2 10.18 41.53 -18.77
CA ILE A 2 9.45 40.28 -19.07
C ILE A 2 9.57 39.25 -17.93
N TYR A 3 10.76 39.11 -17.33
CA TYR A 3 11.03 38.14 -16.25
C TYR A 3 10.21 38.34 -14.96
N LEU A 4 9.76 39.56 -14.68
CA LEU A 4 8.98 39.85 -13.45
C LEU A 4 7.52 39.39 -13.58
N ALA A 5 6.96 39.40 -14.79
CA ALA A 5 5.60 38.92 -15.04
C ALA A 5 5.52 37.39 -14.97
N GLU A 6 6.53 36.67 -15.48
CA GLU A 6 6.60 35.21 -15.40
C GLU A 6 6.78 34.70 -13.97
N LEU A 7 7.57 35.40 -13.16
CA LEU A 7 7.75 35.05 -11.74
C LEU A 7 6.45 35.24 -10.93
N LEU A 8 5.70 36.31 -11.21
CA LEU A 8 4.41 36.57 -10.54
C LEU A 8 3.34 35.57 -10.97
N VAL A 9 3.34 35.14 -12.23
CA VAL A 9 2.41 34.10 -12.72
C VAL A 9 2.75 32.73 -12.11
N SER A 10 4.04 32.38 -11.99
CA SER A 10 4.45 31.11 -11.37
C SER A 10 4.17 31.09 -9.87
N GLU A 11 4.43 32.17 -9.13
CA GLU A 11 4.07 32.27 -7.71
C GLU A 11 2.56 32.26 -7.49
N TRP A 12 1.79 32.91 -8.38
CA TRP A 12 0.33 32.88 -8.32
C TRP A 12 -0.25 31.49 -8.62
N TRP A 13 0.32 30.76 -9.58
CA TRP A 13 -0.11 29.40 -9.94
C TRP A 13 0.29 28.37 -8.88
N LEU A 14 1.52 28.47 -8.35
CA LEU A 14 2.01 27.63 -7.24
C LEU A 14 1.30 27.95 -5.91
N GLY A 15 0.97 29.22 -5.67
CA GLY A 15 0.26 29.68 -4.49
C GLY A 15 -1.21 29.22 -4.46
N ARG A 16 -1.93 29.29 -5.58
CA ARG A 16 -3.33 28.82 -5.68
C ARG A 16 -3.48 27.31 -5.51
N ASN A 17 -2.52 26.54 -6.03
CA ASN A 17 -2.61 25.08 -5.98
C ASN A 17 -1.97 24.48 -4.73
N ARG A 18 -1.43 25.29 -3.82
CA ARG A 18 -0.74 24.80 -2.60
C ARG A 18 -1.63 23.86 -1.77
N GLU A 19 -2.91 24.16 -1.65
CA GLU A 19 -3.89 23.29 -0.97
C GLU A 19 -4.17 22.00 -1.76
N GLY A 20 -4.25 22.07 -3.08
CA GLY A 20 -4.41 20.90 -3.96
C GLY A 20 -3.21 19.94 -3.87
N TRP A 21 -1.98 20.48 -3.86
CA TRP A 21 -0.76 19.70 -3.63
C TRP A 21 -0.70 19.13 -2.20
N GLN A 22 -1.10 19.89 -1.19
CA GLN A 22 -1.20 19.38 0.19
C GLN A 22 -2.26 18.29 0.33
N ASN A 23 -3.32 18.31 -0.47
CA ASN A 23 -4.36 17.29 -0.46
C ASN A 23 -3.97 16.04 -1.27
N MET A 24 -3.28 16.17 -2.40
CA MET A 24 -2.69 15.02 -3.13
C MET A 24 -1.52 14.38 -2.39
N ALA A 25 -0.81 15.16 -1.56
CA ALA A 25 0.29 14.66 -0.72
C ALA A 25 -0.19 13.96 0.56
N LYS A 26 -1.47 14.10 0.93
CA LYS A 26 -2.04 13.32 2.02
C LYS A 26 -2.30 11.93 1.49
N PRO A 27 -1.68 10.88 2.05
CA PRO A 27 -2.03 9.53 1.66
C PRO A 27 -3.51 9.31 1.96
N ASP A 28 -4.27 8.96 0.92
CA ASP A 28 -5.65 8.53 1.10
C ASP A 28 -5.65 7.34 2.07
N LYS A 29 -6.60 7.35 3.00
CA LYS A 29 -6.77 6.22 3.91
C LYS A 29 -7.28 5.05 3.09
N LEU A 30 -6.49 3.98 3.00
CA LEU A 30 -6.91 2.73 2.37
C LEU A 30 -8.25 2.29 2.97
N GLY A 31 -9.23 2.07 2.10
CA GLY A 31 -10.47 1.39 2.46
C GLY A 31 -10.17 -0.03 2.95
N HIS A 32 -11.06 -0.63 3.74
CA HIS A 32 -10.83 -1.98 4.31
C HIS A 32 -10.66 -3.06 3.23
N GLN A 33 -11.36 -2.90 2.11
CA GLN A 33 -11.23 -3.76 0.92
C GLN A 33 -9.88 -3.57 0.24
N GLU A 34 -9.41 -2.32 0.09
CA GLU A 34 -8.12 -2.01 -0.52
C GLU A 34 -6.97 -2.55 0.35
N ALA A 35 -7.06 -2.38 1.68
CA ALA A 35 -6.08 -2.93 2.61
C ALA A 35 -6.00 -4.47 2.51
N LEU A 36 -7.14 -5.15 2.41
CA LEU A 36 -7.19 -6.60 2.23
C LEU A 36 -6.56 -7.03 0.88
N HIS A 37 -6.89 -6.32 -0.19
CA HIS A 37 -6.33 -6.57 -1.51
C HIS A 37 -4.82 -6.32 -1.56
N THR A 38 -4.34 -5.25 -0.93
CA THR A 38 -2.90 -4.98 -0.80
C THR A 38 -2.18 -6.08 -0.04
N ALA A 39 -2.73 -6.56 1.08
CA ALA A 39 -2.15 -7.66 1.84
C ALA A 39 -2.06 -8.96 1.00
N TYR A 40 -3.10 -9.24 0.20
CA TYR A 40 -3.08 -10.35 -0.75
C TYR A 40 -1.98 -10.19 -1.80
N ILE A 41 -1.91 -9.02 -2.47
CA ILE A 41 -0.88 -8.74 -3.48
C ILE A 41 0.52 -8.90 -2.91
N MET A 42 0.78 -8.39 -1.71
CA MET A 42 2.10 -8.54 -1.06
C MET A 42 2.48 -10.01 -0.88
N THR A 43 1.51 -10.85 -0.50
CA THR A 43 1.73 -12.29 -0.33
C THR A 43 2.03 -12.97 -1.66
N CYS A 44 1.30 -12.63 -2.72
CA CYS A 44 1.58 -13.12 -4.08
C CYS A 44 2.97 -12.70 -4.57
N MET A 45 3.31 -11.41 -4.44
CA MET A 45 4.61 -10.90 -4.87
C MET A 45 5.77 -11.60 -4.16
N TRP A 46 5.64 -11.86 -2.85
CA TRP A 46 6.66 -12.59 -2.11
C TRP A 46 6.86 -14.00 -2.65
N SER A 47 5.76 -14.74 -2.82
CA SER A 47 5.77 -16.10 -3.38
C SER A 47 6.43 -16.12 -4.77
N ASP A 48 5.97 -15.25 -5.66
CA ASP A 48 6.34 -15.31 -7.08
C ASP A 48 7.78 -14.85 -7.32
N PHE A 49 8.25 -13.82 -6.61
CA PHE A 49 9.55 -13.21 -6.88
C PHE A 49 10.67 -13.66 -5.94
N ILE A 50 10.35 -14.07 -4.72
CA ILE A 50 11.37 -14.37 -3.70
C ILE A 50 11.36 -15.86 -3.35
N GLU A 51 10.24 -16.37 -2.84
CA GLU A 51 10.20 -17.73 -2.31
C GLU A 51 10.51 -18.80 -3.38
N ASN A 52 10.01 -18.59 -4.60
CA ASN A 52 10.20 -19.51 -5.72
C ASN A 52 11.41 -19.17 -6.60
N HIS A 53 12.23 -18.18 -6.22
CA HIS A 53 13.41 -17.79 -6.97
C HIS A 53 14.50 -18.89 -6.92
N GLU A 54 15.20 -19.13 -8.03
CA GLU A 54 16.21 -20.21 -8.14
C GLU A 54 17.33 -20.11 -7.09
N ALA A 55 17.81 -18.89 -6.82
CA ALA A 55 18.81 -18.65 -5.79
C ALA A 55 18.33 -18.99 -4.36
N VAL A 56 17.02 -18.94 -4.10
CA VAL A 56 16.42 -19.31 -2.82
C VAL A 56 16.15 -20.81 -2.77
N SER A 57 15.61 -21.39 -3.84
CA SER A 57 15.28 -22.82 -3.89
C SER A 57 16.51 -23.74 -3.90
N SER A 58 17.65 -23.26 -4.41
CA SER A 58 18.93 -23.99 -4.40
C SER A 58 19.67 -23.95 -3.06
N ASN A 59 19.27 -23.08 -2.12
CA ASN A 59 19.88 -22.96 -0.80
C ASN A 59 18.88 -23.29 0.32
N PRO A 60 19.04 -24.42 1.03
CA PRO A 60 18.09 -24.85 2.06
C PRO A 60 17.87 -23.83 3.17
N GLU A 61 18.91 -23.12 3.61
CA GLU A 61 18.80 -22.12 4.67
C GLU A 61 17.96 -20.92 4.22
N LEU A 62 18.20 -20.43 3.00
CA LEU A 62 17.41 -19.35 2.42
C LEU A 62 15.96 -19.78 2.18
N LYS A 63 15.73 -21.02 1.73
CA LYS A 63 14.38 -21.55 1.54
C LYS A 63 13.61 -21.59 2.86
N THR A 64 14.21 -22.10 3.93
CA THR A 64 13.56 -22.10 5.27
C THR A 64 13.27 -20.68 5.76
N GLN A 65 14.17 -19.72 5.54
CA GLN A 65 13.89 -18.33 5.90
C GLN A 65 12.75 -17.73 5.07
N ALA A 66 12.70 -18.05 3.76
CA ALA A 66 11.64 -17.57 2.88
C ALA A 66 10.27 -18.13 3.26
N GLU A 67 10.18 -19.42 3.59
CA GLU A 67 8.95 -20.07 4.06
C GLU A 67 8.43 -19.42 5.36
N ARG A 68 9.32 -19.11 6.31
CA ARG A 68 8.94 -18.42 7.56
C ARG A 68 8.35 -17.02 7.30
N ILE A 69 8.86 -16.32 6.28
CA ILE A 69 8.31 -15.01 5.89
C ILE A 69 6.96 -15.21 5.21
N SER A 70 6.79 -16.25 4.38
CA SER A 70 5.51 -16.60 3.77
C SER A 70 4.44 -16.90 4.81
N GLU A 71 4.77 -17.64 5.87
CA GLU A 71 3.89 -17.88 7.02
C GLU A 71 3.48 -16.56 7.70
N ALA A 72 4.45 -15.68 7.99
CA ALA A 72 4.17 -14.40 8.61
C ALA A 72 3.30 -13.46 7.74
N LEU A 73 3.50 -13.47 6.42
CA LEU A 73 2.67 -12.71 5.48
C LEU A 73 1.25 -13.27 5.41
N ASN A 74 1.09 -14.59 5.46
CA ASN A 74 -0.22 -15.22 5.52
C ASN A 74 -0.96 -14.89 6.83
N ASP A 75 -0.28 -14.92 7.98
CA ASP A 75 -0.86 -14.49 9.25
C ASP A 75 -1.29 -13.03 9.21
N PHE A 76 -0.47 -12.17 8.61
CA PHE A 76 -0.81 -10.76 8.39
C PHE A 76 -2.05 -10.60 7.51
N TYR A 77 -2.11 -11.31 6.38
CA TYR A 77 -3.28 -11.30 5.50
C TYR A 77 -4.56 -11.74 6.23
N GLN A 78 -4.51 -12.82 7.02
CA GLN A 78 -5.64 -13.29 7.81
C GLN A 78 -6.06 -12.28 8.88
N ALA A 79 -5.11 -11.62 9.54
CA ALA A 79 -5.40 -10.58 10.51
C ALA A 79 -6.14 -9.39 9.87
N VAL A 80 -5.70 -8.95 8.68
CA VAL A 80 -6.37 -7.90 7.91
C VAL A 80 -7.77 -8.35 7.49
N ALA A 81 -7.91 -9.59 7.00
CA ALA A 81 -9.20 -10.15 6.58
C ALA A 81 -10.21 -10.14 7.73
N ARG A 82 -9.81 -10.58 8.93
CA ARG A 82 -10.68 -10.58 10.12
C ARG A 82 -11.20 -9.17 10.44
N VAL A 83 -10.31 -8.18 10.48
CA VAL A 83 -10.70 -6.78 10.76
C VAL A 83 -11.62 -6.23 9.67
N THR A 84 -11.39 -6.58 8.41
CA THR A 84 -12.24 -6.14 7.30
C THR A 84 -13.65 -6.73 7.39
N VAL A 85 -13.78 -8.02 7.71
CA VAL A 85 -15.08 -8.68 7.91
C VAL A 85 -15.83 -8.08 9.11
N GLU A 86 -15.17 -7.87 10.24
CA GLU A 86 -15.78 -7.25 11.44
C GLU A 86 -16.31 -5.84 11.19
N LYS A 87 -15.65 -5.06 10.32
CA LYS A 87 -16.13 -3.73 9.95
C LYS A 87 -17.29 -3.79 8.97
N PHE A 88 -17.23 -4.71 8.02
CA PHE A 88 -18.35 -4.94 7.10
C PHE A 88 -19.60 -5.35 7.86
N ALA A 89 -19.49 -6.30 8.81
CA ALA A 89 -20.61 -6.75 9.63
C ALA A 89 -21.26 -5.61 10.43
N ARG A 90 -20.46 -4.76 11.08
CA ARG A 90 -20.96 -3.58 11.83
C ARG A 90 -21.71 -2.58 10.96
N ASN A 91 -21.22 -2.33 9.75
CA ASN A 91 -21.87 -1.39 8.82
C ASN A 91 -23.20 -1.93 8.25
N VAL A 92 -23.48 -3.23 8.39
CA VAL A 92 -24.77 -3.84 7.97
C VAL A 92 -25.79 -3.80 9.12
N GLU A 93 -25.34 -3.73 10.37
CA GLU A 93 -26.20 -3.71 11.56
C GLU A 93 -26.69 -2.30 11.95
N GLU A 94 -26.00 -1.24 11.49
CA GLU A 94 -26.43 0.16 11.66
C GLU A 94 -27.08 0.68 10.35
N PRO A 95 -28.43 0.80 10.28
CA PRO A 95 -29.14 1.36 9.13
C PRO A 95 -29.02 2.89 8.99
#